data_AF-A0A1B8ZKC9-F1
#
_entry.id   AF-A0A1B8ZKC9-F1
#
_cell.length_a   1.000
_cell.length_b   1.000
_cell.length_c   1.000
_cell.angle_alpha   90.00
_cell.angle_beta   90.00
_cell.angle_gamma   90.00
#
_symmetry.space_group_name_H-M   'P 1'
#
loop_
_entity.id
_entity.type
_entity.pdbx_description
1 polymer ?
#
loop_
_entity_poly.entity_id
_entity_poly.type
_entity_poly.pdbx_seq_one_letter_code
_entity_poly.pdbx_strand_id
1 'polypeptide(L)'
;MKKTLLLGAFLGLCSLNAQTTIFNQTVTSDNGIVADALANGNFVASADDFRFTNQNRVTKVKVLGFQNAGNLETTIATGAMLYIYADAAGSPAGVPNGAGTPIAAINVAKGAPGYSLVKTLTGYTFEIDVTAALSTPVVLSANTNYWLVFAAKTNQTDYGANNGANGFNWFSGQINGSPAKLIDPMNAFGAGATSWSKISDLTAEPAFDGLAFSIEGQNATLGTHEIFSNVKKMTVSPNPTTDYLNITSVEKINSVEIFDMSGRKVIVNLDGNKIDVRNLNPGSYIINIETKAGKTTEKFIKK
;
A
#
# COMPACT_ATOMS: atom_id res chain seq x y z
N MET A 1 -39.89 26.77 36.22
CA MET A 1 -39.17 25.51 35.89
C MET A 1 -39.50 25.11 34.46
N LYS A 2 -38.56 25.20 33.53
CA LYS A 2 -38.50 24.41 32.29
C LYS A 2 -37.03 24.35 31.88
N LYS A 3 -36.44 23.17 31.97
CA LYS A 3 -35.02 22.89 31.75
C LYS A 3 -34.71 22.99 30.26
N THR A 4 -33.79 23.87 29.87
CA THR A 4 -33.20 23.88 28.54
C THR A 4 -32.08 22.83 28.53
N LEU A 5 -32.26 21.73 27.79
CA LEU A 5 -31.18 20.77 27.53
C LEU A 5 -30.23 21.38 26.50
N LEU A 6 -28.98 21.65 26.88
CA LEU A 6 -27.89 21.83 25.92
C LEU A 6 -27.44 20.44 25.45
N LEU A 7 -27.72 20.13 24.19
CA LEU A 7 -27.14 19.00 23.49
C LEU A 7 -25.75 19.42 22.98
N GLY A 8 -24.70 19.10 23.75
CA GLY A 8 -23.33 19.28 23.30
C GLY A 8 -23.00 18.28 22.20
N ALA A 9 -22.93 18.76 20.94
CA ALA A 9 -22.42 17.97 19.84
C ALA A 9 -20.90 17.80 20.00
N PHE A 10 -20.49 16.59 20.38
CA PHE A 10 -19.10 16.18 20.38
C PHE A 10 -18.68 15.93 18.92
N LEU A 11 -18.15 16.96 18.26
CA LEU A 11 -17.47 16.81 16.96
C LEU A 11 -16.17 16.05 17.21
N GLY A 12 -16.23 14.72 17.09
CA GLY A 12 -15.04 13.91 16.89
C GLY A 12 -14.34 14.42 15.64
N LEU A 13 -13.14 14.96 15.81
CA LEU A 13 -12.20 15.20 14.72
C LEU A 13 -11.79 13.84 14.15
N CYS A 14 -12.65 13.26 13.31
CA CYS A 14 -12.18 12.33 12.29
C CYS A 14 -11.26 13.16 11.39
N SER A 15 -9.95 12.97 11.52
CA SER A 15 -9.02 13.46 10.51
C SER A 15 -9.40 12.79 9.18
N LEU A 16 -10.04 13.55 8.30
CA LEU A 16 -10.17 13.18 6.90
C LEU A 16 -8.75 13.19 6.34
N ASN A 17 -8.07 12.04 6.35
CA ASN A 17 -6.81 11.90 5.63
C ASN A 17 -7.14 11.93 4.14
N ALA A 18 -7.12 13.14 3.56
CA ALA A 18 -7.39 13.33 2.15
C ALA A 18 -6.40 12.50 1.32
N GLN A 19 -6.92 11.72 0.39
CA GLN A 19 -6.11 11.03 -0.60
C GLN A 19 -5.51 12.08 -1.53
N THR A 20 -4.18 12.13 -1.62
CA THR A 20 -3.47 13.08 -2.50
C THR A 20 -2.74 12.33 -3.58
N THR A 21 -2.84 12.80 -4.83
CA THR A 21 -2.02 12.30 -5.94
C THR A 21 -0.57 12.66 -5.66
N ILE A 22 0.27 11.64 -5.47
CA ILE A 22 1.70 11.77 -5.15
C ILE A 22 2.60 11.48 -6.37
N PHE A 23 2.04 10.89 -7.42
CA PHE A 23 2.67 10.72 -8.73
C PHE A 23 1.61 10.69 -9.82
N ASN A 24 1.91 11.27 -10.98
CA ASN A 24 1.00 11.31 -12.12
C ASN A 24 1.78 11.37 -13.43
N GLN A 25 1.45 10.44 -14.33
CA GLN A 25 1.91 10.39 -15.69
C GLN A 25 0.69 10.50 -16.61
N THR A 26 0.51 11.68 -17.22
CA THR A 26 -0.72 11.97 -17.97
C THR A 26 -0.80 11.22 -19.28
N VAL A 27 -2.01 10.89 -19.71
CA VAL A 27 -2.29 10.34 -21.05
C VAL A 27 -1.77 11.30 -22.13
N THR A 28 -1.09 10.77 -23.13
CA THR A 28 -0.53 11.53 -24.27
C THR A 28 -1.17 11.17 -25.62
N SER A 29 -1.80 10.00 -25.72
CA SER A 29 -2.56 9.57 -26.90
C SER A 29 -3.76 8.69 -26.52
N ASP A 30 -4.66 8.47 -27.46
CA ASP A 30 -5.78 7.52 -27.37
C ASP A 30 -5.37 6.08 -27.75
N ASN A 31 -4.07 5.83 -27.88
CA ASN A 31 -3.51 4.52 -28.20
C ASN A 31 -2.62 4.02 -27.05
N GLY A 32 -2.21 2.75 -27.10
CA GLY A 32 -1.49 2.13 -26.02
C GLY A 32 -1.15 0.67 -26.28
N ILE A 33 -0.87 -0.04 -25.19
CA ILE A 33 -0.33 -1.39 -25.26
C ILE A 33 -1.16 -2.39 -24.44
N VAL A 34 -1.25 -3.62 -24.90
CA VAL A 34 -1.95 -4.72 -24.22
C VAL A 34 -1.43 -4.92 -22.79
N ALA A 35 -2.33 -5.20 -21.85
CA ALA A 35 -2.01 -5.53 -20.47
C ALA A 35 -3.11 -6.42 -19.88
N ASP A 36 -3.12 -7.69 -20.25
CA ASP A 36 -4.17 -8.64 -19.86
C ASP A 36 -3.61 -9.98 -19.37
N ALA A 37 -4.24 -10.52 -18.34
CA ALA A 37 -4.10 -11.89 -17.86
C ALA A 37 -5.34 -12.71 -18.25
N LEU A 38 -5.11 -13.85 -18.90
CA LEU A 38 -6.13 -14.77 -19.36
C LEU A 38 -6.57 -15.73 -18.25
N ALA A 39 -7.77 -16.30 -18.39
CA ALA A 39 -8.35 -17.26 -17.45
C ALA A 39 -7.57 -18.58 -17.36
N ASN A 40 -6.77 -18.91 -18.38
CA ASN A 40 -5.89 -20.09 -18.38
C ASN A 40 -4.56 -19.87 -17.64
N GLY A 41 -4.32 -18.66 -17.09
CA GLY A 41 -3.11 -18.31 -16.35
C GLY A 41 -2.01 -17.65 -17.18
N ASN A 42 -2.10 -17.67 -18.52
CA ASN A 42 -1.18 -16.89 -19.37
C ASN A 42 -1.44 -15.40 -19.20
N PHE A 43 -0.42 -14.58 -19.38
CA PHE A 43 -0.57 -13.13 -19.29
C PHE A 43 0.44 -12.39 -20.16
N VAL A 44 0.04 -11.17 -20.52
CA VAL A 44 0.90 -10.11 -21.02
C VAL A 44 0.80 -8.98 -20.00
N ALA A 45 1.92 -8.66 -19.36
CA ALA A 45 1.99 -7.56 -18.41
C ALA A 45 2.78 -6.42 -19.02
N SER A 46 2.25 -5.21 -18.86
CA SER A 46 2.95 -3.98 -19.21
C SER A 46 3.39 -3.29 -17.94
N ALA A 47 4.48 -2.53 -18.03
CA ALA A 47 5.13 -1.94 -16.88
C ALA A 47 5.77 -0.60 -17.22
N ASP A 48 5.80 0.28 -16.23
CA ASP A 48 6.50 1.56 -16.35
C ASP A 48 7.12 2.00 -15.03
N ASP A 49 8.17 2.82 -15.11
CA ASP A 49 8.88 3.28 -13.93
C ASP A 49 8.29 4.54 -13.31
N PHE A 50 8.52 4.70 -12.02
CA PHE A 50 8.20 5.91 -11.29
C PHE A 50 9.20 6.14 -10.17
N ARG A 51 9.29 7.41 -9.76
CA ARG A 51 10.12 7.84 -8.64
C ARG A 51 9.41 8.93 -7.87
N PHE A 52 9.39 8.80 -6.55
CA PHE A 52 8.93 9.86 -5.67
C PHE A 52 10.07 10.77 -5.23
N THR A 53 9.78 12.05 -5.02
CA THR A 53 10.74 13.01 -4.42
C THR A 53 10.85 12.84 -2.90
N ASN A 54 9.80 12.32 -2.27
CA ASN A 54 9.71 12.07 -0.83
C ASN A 54 9.34 10.61 -0.55
N GLN A 55 9.59 10.14 0.67
CA GLN A 55 9.11 8.84 1.09
C GLN A 55 7.59 8.89 1.22
N ASN A 56 6.90 7.96 0.58
CA ASN A 56 5.44 7.94 0.55
C ASN A 56 4.90 6.56 0.90
N ARG A 57 3.77 6.56 1.60
CA ARG A 57 2.91 5.39 1.71
C ARG A 57 1.92 5.42 0.55
N VAL A 58 1.95 4.37 -0.27
CA VAL A 58 1.01 4.19 -1.38
C VAL A 58 -0.35 3.77 -0.82
N THR A 59 -1.42 4.41 -1.27
CA THR A 59 -2.79 4.08 -0.86
C THR A 59 -3.67 3.59 -2.01
N LYS A 60 -3.46 4.12 -3.23
CA LYS A 60 -4.18 3.67 -4.42
C LYS A 60 -3.34 3.86 -5.66
N VAL A 61 -3.51 2.98 -6.63
CA VAL A 61 -2.94 3.11 -7.97
C VAL A 61 -4.07 3.17 -8.98
N LYS A 62 -3.98 4.09 -9.94
CA LYS A 62 -4.94 4.25 -11.03
C LYS A 62 -4.25 4.01 -12.36
N VAL A 63 -4.68 2.98 -13.07
CA VAL A 63 -4.15 2.61 -14.40
C VAL A 63 -5.20 2.95 -15.45
N LEU A 64 -4.84 3.81 -16.40
CA LEU A 64 -5.77 4.32 -17.40
C LEU A 64 -5.55 3.60 -18.73
N GLY A 65 -6.65 3.27 -19.42
CA GLY A 65 -6.57 2.57 -20.69
C GLY A 65 -7.89 2.48 -21.43
N PHE A 66 -7.94 1.64 -22.44
CA PHE A 66 -9.09 1.46 -23.33
C PHE A 66 -9.26 -0.01 -23.71
N GLN A 67 -10.32 -0.28 -24.45
CA GLN A 67 -10.61 -1.56 -25.07
C GLN A 67 -11.04 -1.28 -26.51
N ASN A 68 -10.59 -2.09 -27.48
CA ASN A 68 -10.93 -1.87 -28.89
C ASN A 68 -12.37 -2.29 -29.21
N ALA A 69 -12.87 -3.35 -28.55
CA ALA A 69 -14.22 -3.86 -28.75
C ALA A 69 -14.80 -4.49 -27.47
N GLY A 70 -16.09 -4.27 -27.24
CA GLY A 70 -16.85 -4.89 -26.14
C GLY A 70 -17.09 -3.96 -24.95
N ASN A 71 -17.37 -4.56 -23.79
CA ASN A 71 -17.61 -3.83 -22.54
C ASN A 71 -16.78 -4.45 -21.41
N LEU A 72 -15.56 -3.94 -21.25
CA LEU A 72 -14.59 -4.46 -20.30
C LEU A 72 -15.16 -4.62 -18.88
N GLU A 73 -15.86 -3.58 -18.41
CA GLU A 73 -16.37 -3.47 -17.05
C GLU A 73 -17.50 -4.45 -16.72
N THR A 74 -18.26 -4.90 -17.72
CA THR A 74 -19.40 -5.79 -17.52
C THR A 74 -19.09 -7.22 -17.94
N THR A 75 -18.51 -7.44 -19.12
CA THR A 75 -18.45 -8.77 -19.76
C THR A 75 -17.09 -9.43 -19.77
N ILE A 76 -15.98 -8.69 -19.64
CA ILE A 76 -14.63 -9.25 -19.84
C ILE A 76 -13.80 -9.27 -18.55
N ALA A 77 -13.69 -8.14 -17.84
CA ALA A 77 -12.82 -8.04 -16.68
C ALA A 77 -13.34 -8.89 -15.51
N THR A 78 -12.44 -9.68 -14.94
CA THR A 78 -12.66 -10.58 -13.79
C THR A 78 -11.83 -10.17 -12.57
N GLY A 79 -10.95 -9.17 -12.72
CA GLY A 79 -10.08 -8.68 -11.66
C GLY A 79 -8.89 -7.91 -12.22
N ALA A 80 -7.85 -7.77 -11.42
CA ALA A 80 -6.59 -7.16 -11.83
C ALA A 80 -5.41 -7.83 -11.12
N MET A 81 -4.26 -7.80 -11.77
CA MET A 81 -2.98 -8.02 -11.12
C MET A 81 -2.14 -6.75 -11.18
N LEU A 82 -1.56 -6.37 -10.05
CA LEU A 82 -0.70 -5.20 -9.92
C LEU A 82 0.49 -5.56 -9.04
N TYR A 83 1.69 -5.26 -9.52
CA TYR A 83 2.92 -5.46 -8.77
C TYR A 83 3.74 -4.19 -8.72
N ILE A 84 4.47 -4.01 -7.64
CA ILE A 84 5.53 -3.01 -7.53
C ILE A 84 6.84 -3.76 -7.31
N TYR A 85 7.80 -3.55 -8.21
CA TYR A 85 9.15 -4.10 -8.10
C TYR A 85 10.17 -2.98 -7.91
N ALA A 86 11.32 -3.33 -7.33
CA ALA A 86 12.51 -2.49 -7.42
C ALA A 86 12.98 -2.40 -8.88
N ASP A 87 13.72 -1.34 -9.21
CA ASP A 87 14.45 -1.25 -10.46
C ASP A 87 15.64 -2.24 -10.50
N ALA A 88 15.84 -2.85 -11.66
CA ALA A 88 17.00 -3.65 -12.01
C ALA A 88 17.53 -3.19 -13.39
N ALA A 89 18.32 -2.11 -13.38
CA ALA A 89 18.97 -1.55 -14.56
C ALA A 89 17.97 -1.12 -15.65
N GLY A 90 16.94 -0.36 -15.25
CA GLY A 90 15.92 0.15 -16.17
C GLY A 90 14.94 -0.93 -16.63
N SER A 91 14.63 -1.89 -15.74
CA SER A 91 13.60 -2.91 -15.91
C SER A 91 13.10 -3.39 -14.54
N PRO A 92 11.88 -3.98 -14.44
CA PRO A 92 11.41 -4.54 -13.18
C PRO A 92 12.33 -5.67 -12.70
N ALA A 93 12.69 -5.67 -11.40
CA ALA A 93 13.55 -6.69 -10.79
C ALA A 93 12.90 -8.08 -10.63
N GLY A 94 11.68 -8.26 -11.13
CA GLY A 94 10.95 -9.53 -11.07
C GLY A 94 9.87 -9.62 -12.13
N VAL A 95 9.18 -10.76 -12.14
CA VAL A 95 8.10 -11.09 -13.08
C VAL A 95 6.87 -11.51 -12.27
N PRO A 96 5.66 -11.02 -12.61
CA PRO A 96 4.42 -11.47 -11.97
C PRO A 96 4.32 -13.00 -11.88
N ASN A 97 4.04 -13.51 -10.67
CA ASN A 97 3.96 -14.95 -10.38
C ASN A 97 5.23 -15.77 -10.73
N GLY A 98 6.37 -15.11 -10.94
CA GLY A 98 7.62 -15.72 -11.39
C GLY A 98 8.80 -15.37 -10.49
N ALA A 99 9.97 -15.19 -11.10
CA ALA A 99 11.21 -14.86 -10.40
C ALA A 99 11.19 -13.42 -9.84
N GLY A 100 11.96 -13.21 -8.76
CA GLY A 100 12.08 -11.92 -8.07
C GLY A 100 11.07 -11.76 -6.93
N THR A 101 11.37 -10.86 -6.00
CA THR A 101 10.49 -10.57 -4.85
C THR A 101 9.83 -9.20 -5.05
N PRO A 102 8.50 -9.14 -5.22
CA PRO A 102 7.81 -7.87 -5.33
C PRO A 102 7.79 -7.15 -3.98
N ILE A 103 7.85 -5.82 -4.03
CA ILE A 103 7.59 -4.94 -2.87
C ILE A 103 6.10 -4.97 -2.54
N ALA A 104 5.26 -5.01 -3.58
CA ALA A 104 3.81 -5.21 -3.45
C ALA A 104 3.34 -6.17 -4.54
N ALA A 105 2.47 -7.12 -4.17
CA ALA A 105 1.82 -8.05 -5.09
C ALA A 105 0.33 -8.08 -4.79
N ILE A 106 -0.48 -7.54 -5.69
CA ILE A 106 -1.93 -7.44 -5.55
C ILE A 106 -2.57 -8.26 -6.66
N ASN A 107 -3.29 -9.30 -6.27
CA ASN A 107 -4.07 -10.15 -7.15
C ASN A 107 -5.53 -10.06 -6.72
N VAL A 108 -6.24 -9.04 -7.19
CA VAL A 108 -7.58 -8.72 -6.71
C VAL A 108 -8.64 -9.19 -7.71
N ALA A 109 -9.69 -9.84 -7.21
CA ALA A 109 -10.83 -10.27 -8.02
C ALA A 109 -11.85 -9.13 -8.16
N LYS A 110 -12.62 -9.13 -9.24
CA LYS A 110 -13.73 -8.19 -9.44
C LYS A 110 -14.73 -8.30 -8.30
N GLY A 111 -15.03 -7.18 -7.67
CA GLY A 111 -15.93 -7.09 -6.52
C GLY A 111 -15.28 -7.33 -5.16
N ALA A 112 -14.00 -7.72 -5.10
CA ALA A 112 -13.27 -7.80 -3.84
C ALA A 112 -12.90 -6.39 -3.32
N PRO A 113 -12.71 -6.22 -2.00
CA PRO A 113 -12.10 -5.01 -1.46
C PRO A 113 -10.76 -4.72 -2.16
N GLY A 114 -10.53 -3.47 -2.54
CA GLY A 114 -9.32 -3.10 -3.29
C GLY A 114 -9.52 -2.99 -4.80
N TYR A 115 -10.63 -3.48 -5.36
CA TYR A 115 -10.89 -3.42 -6.79
C TYR A 115 -12.00 -2.41 -7.14
N SER A 116 -11.71 -1.55 -8.11
CA SER A 116 -12.72 -0.80 -8.85
C SER A 116 -12.27 -0.66 -10.31
N LEU A 117 -13.23 -0.76 -11.23
CA LEU A 117 -13.03 -0.49 -12.65
C LEU A 117 -14.10 0.50 -13.08
N VAL A 118 -13.65 1.69 -13.44
CA VAL A 118 -14.51 2.82 -13.80
C VAL A 118 -14.46 3.01 -15.31
N LYS A 119 -15.60 2.89 -15.98
CA LYS A 119 -15.75 3.30 -17.38
C LYS A 119 -15.92 4.82 -17.45
N THR A 120 -15.13 5.45 -18.30
CA THR A 120 -15.21 6.89 -18.59
C THR A 120 -15.66 7.08 -20.05
N LEU A 121 -15.87 8.34 -20.46
CA LEU A 121 -16.19 8.65 -21.85
C LEU A 121 -15.08 8.27 -22.83
N THR A 122 -13.83 8.27 -22.36
CA THR A 122 -12.63 8.09 -23.19
C THR A 122 -11.95 6.74 -22.98
N GLY A 123 -12.43 5.90 -22.06
CA GLY A 123 -11.82 4.61 -21.79
C GLY A 123 -12.23 4.03 -20.44
N TYR A 124 -11.25 3.46 -19.74
CA TYR A 124 -11.40 2.77 -18.47
C TYR A 124 -10.27 3.14 -17.52
N THR A 125 -10.58 3.16 -16.23
CA THR A 125 -9.60 3.30 -15.15
C THR A 125 -9.74 2.15 -14.17
N PHE A 126 -8.70 1.34 -14.05
CA PHE A 126 -8.57 0.44 -12.91
C PHE A 126 -8.08 1.24 -11.71
N GLU A 127 -8.89 1.31 -10.65
CA GLU A 127 -8.51 1.88 -9.37
C GLU A 127 -8.26 0.77 -8.36
N ILE A 128 -6.98 0.55 -8.03
CA ILE A 128 -6.55 -0.48 -7.09
C ILE A 128 -6.28 0.18 -5.74
N ASP A 129 -7.18 -0.01 -4.78
CA ASP A 129 -6.97 0.44 -3.39
C ASP A 129 -6.02 -0.53 -2.68
N VAL A 130 -4.78 -0.08 -2.53
CA VAL A 130 -3.66 -0.82 -1.95
C VAL A 130 -3.90 -1.07 -0.46
N THR A 131 -4.57 -0.15 0.23
CA THR A 131 -4.85 -0.28 1.67
C THR A 131 -5.93 -1.30 1.98
N ALA A 132 -6.87 -1.49 1.06
CA ALA A 132 -7.88 -2.54 1.15
C ALA A 132 -7.36 -3.89 0.66
N ALA A 133 -6.46 -3.90 -0.33
CA ALA A 133 -5.93 -5.13 -0.91
C ALA A 133 -4.82 -5.78 -0.08
N LEU A 134 -4.06 -5.02 0.73
CA LEU A 134 -2.92 -5.50 1.50
C LEU A 134 -3.04 -5.15 2.99
N SER A 135 -2.66 -6.10 3.86
CA SER A 135 -2.59 -5.87 5.30
C SER A 135 -1.34 -5.12 5.74
N THR A 136 -0.28 -5.18 4.94
CA THR A 136 0.99 -4.48 5.20
C THR A 136 1.06 -3.21 4.36
N PRO A 137 1.30 -2.02 4.96
CA PRO A 137 1.45 -0.79 4.20
C PRO A 137 2.61 -0.85 3.21
N VAL A 138 2.37 -0.39 1.98
CA VAL A 138 3.42 -0.22 0.97
C VAL A 138 4.06 1.15 1.14
N VAL A 139 5.27 1.17 1.73
CA VAL A 139 6.06 2.39 1.94
C VAL A 139 7.27 2.38 1.02
N LEU A 140 7.39 3.38 0.17
CA LEU A 140 8.43 3.49 -0.84
C LEU A 140 9.35 4.68 -0.52
N SER A 141 10.66 4.44 -0.54
CA SER A 141 11.68 5.44 -0.26
C SER A 141 11.75 6.54 -1.32
N ALA A 142 12.12 7.74 -0.89
CA ALA A 142 12.41 8.86 -1.78
C ALA A 142 13.54 8.55 -2.77
N ASN A 143 13.53 9.22 -3.91
CA ASN A 143 14.60 9.24 -4.91
C ASN A 143 15.05 7.85 -5.41
N THR A 144 14.18 6.85 -5.28
CA THR A 144 14.41 5.47 -5.72
C THR A 144 13.47 5.14 -6.87
N ASN A 145 13.99 4.52 -7.93
CA ASN A 145 13.17 4.07 -9.06
C ASN A 145 12.47 2.75 -8.70
N TYR A 146 11.18 2.69 -9.00
CA TYR A 146 10.35 1.50 -8.86
C TYR A 146 9.62 1.25 -10.18
N TRP A 147 9.18 0.01 -10.38
CA TRP A 147 8.38 -0.36 -11.53
C TRP A 147 6.97 -0.73 -11.10
N LEU A 148 5.98 -0.10 -11.71
CA LEU A 148 4.61 -0.53 -11.64
C LEU A 148 4.36 -1.52 -12.78
N VAL A 149 3.92 -2.73 -12.44
CA VAL A 149 3.55 -3.77 -13.42
C VAL A 149 2.07 -4.05 -13.29
N PHE A 150 1.35 -4.10 -14.40
CA PHE A 150 -0.10 -4.31 -14.41
C PHE A 150 -0.56 -5.27 -15.50
N ALA A 151 -1.61 -6.02 -15.20
CA ALA A 151 -2.50 -6.59 -16.21
C ALA A 151 -3.93 -6.73 -15.68
N ALA A 152 -4.92 -6.47 -16.53
CA ALA A 152 -6.32 -6.74 -16.26
C ALA A 152 -6.57 -8.25 -16.31
N LYS A 153 -7.21 -8.83 -15.29
CA LYS A 153 -7.65 -10.23 -15.38
C LYS A 153 -8.92 -10.29 -16.22
N THR A 154 -8.96 -11.21 -17.16
CA THR A 154 -10.08 -11.40 -18.08
C THR A 154 -10.68 -12.80 -17.95
N ASN A 155 -11.88 -13.00 -18.49
CA ASN A 155 -12.48 -14.33 -18.66
C ASN A 155 -12.05 -15.02 -19.97
N GLN A 156 -11.14 -14.42 -20.74
CA GLN A 156 -10.71 -14.93 -22.03
C GLN A 156 -9.67 -16.05 -21.87
N THR A 157 -9.62 -16.98 -22.82
CA THR A 157 -8.66 -18.10 -22.83
C THR A 157 -7.56 -17.96 -23.88
N ASP A 158 -7.67 -16.96 -24.77
CA ASP A 158 -6.70 -16.59 -25.77
C ASP A 158 -6.82 -15.09 -26.06
N TYR A 159 -5.84 -14.51 -26.76
CA TYR A 159 -5.89 -13.12 -27.21
C TYR A 159 -6.71 -12.95 -28.51
N GLY A 160 -7.26 -14.02 -29.09
CA GLY A 160 -8.08 -14.00 -30.28
C GLY A 160 -7.35 -13.61 -31.58
N ALA A 161 -8.07 -13.72 -32.71
CA ALA A 161 -7.55 -13.42 -34.05
C ALA A 161 -7.23 -11.93 -34.32
N ASN A 162 -7.66 -11.03 -33.41
CA ASN A 162 -7.42 -9.59 -33.49
C ASN A 162 -6.50 -9.10 -32.34
N ASN A 163 -5.55 -9.92 -31.90
CA ASN A 163 -4.48 -9.56 -30.96
C ASN A 163 -4.96 -8.79 -29.72
N GLY A 164 -5.96 -9.32 -29.01
CA GLY A 164 -6.44 -8.78 -27.75
C GLY A 164 -7.46 -7.65 -27.89
N ALA A 165 -8.17 -7.54 -29.01
CA ALA A 165 -9.19 -6.48 -29.22
C ALA A 165 -10.23 -6.36 -28.08
N ASN A 166 -10.55 -7.47 -27.43
CA ASN A 166 -11.49 -7.51 -26.30
C ASN A 166 -10.81 -7.24 -24.94
N GLY A 167 -9.48 -7.18 -24.88
CA GLY A 167 -8.70 -6.94 -23.68
C GLY A 167 -8.50 -5.45 -23.36
N PHE A 168 -7.87 -5.20 -22.23
CA PHE A 168 -7.47 -3.87 -21.79
C PHE A 168 -6.12 -3.47 -22.41
N ASN A 169 -6.08 -2.27 -22.95
CA ASN A 169 -4.86 -1.63 -23.45
C ASN A 169 -4.54 -0.43 -22.55
N TRP A 170 -3.36 -0.42 -21.96
CA TRP A 170 -2.87 0.68 -21.14
C TRP A 170 -2.51 1.86 -22.04
N PHE A 171 -3.13 3.02 -21.83
CA PHE A 171 -2.86 4.23 -22.61
C PHE A 171 -1.39 4.64 -22.55
N SER A 172 -0.91 5.19 -23.67
CA SER A 172 0.36 5.90 -23.72
C SER A 172 0.33 7.10 -22.78
N GLY A 173 1.42 7.30 -22.05
CA GLY A 173 1.61 8.37 -21.07
C GLY A 173 2.78 9.29 -21.42
N GLN A 174 3.06 10.25 -20.55
CA GLN A 174 4.29 11.04 -20.62
C GLN A 174 5.49 10.13 -20.39
N ILE A 175 6.55 10.26 -21.18
CA ILE A 175 7.76 9.46 -20.97
C ILE A 175 8.53 10.05 -19.78
N ASN A 176 8.77 9.26 -18.74
CA ASN A 176 9.46 9.70 -17.54
C ASN A 176 10.37 8.61 -16.97
N GLY A 177 11.66 8.67 -17.33
CA GLY A 177 12.65 7.71 -16.85
C GLY A 177 13.02 6.72 -17.93
N SER A 178 12.90 5.43 -17.60
CA SER A 178 13.24 4.35 -18.52
C SER A 178 12.10 4.11 -19.51
N PRO A 179 12.37 3.61 -20.73
CA PRO A 179 11.31 3.18 -21.63
C PRO A 179 10.43 2.10 -20.99
N ALA A 180 9.11 2.28 -21.07
CA ALA A 180 8.12 1.31 -20.61
C ALA A 180 8.36 -0.10 -21.22
N LYS A 181 8.00 -1.13 -20.45
CA LYS A 181 8.32 -2.53 -20.73
C LYS A 181 7.07 -3.38 -20.88
N LEU A 182 7.21 -4.45 -21.65
CA LEU A 182 6.23 -5.52 -21.76
C LEU A 182 6.88 -6.88 -21.54
N ILE A 183 6.14 -7.80 -20.94
CA ILE A 183 6.53 -9.21 -20.84
C ILE A 183 5.33 -10.12 -21.12
N ASP A 184 5.60 -11.19 -21.87
CA ASP A 184 4.71 -12.29 -22.21
C ASP A 184 5.51 -13.60 -22.06
N PRO A 185 5.65 -14.14 -20.83
CA PRO A 185 6.56 -15.25 -20.55
C PRO A 185 6.28 -16.51 -21.37
N MET A 186 5.01 -16.73 -21.73
CA MET A 186 4.58 -17.91 -22.49
C MET A 186 4.49 -17.64 -24.00
N ASN A 187 4.85 -16.43 -24.44
CA ASN A 187 4.64 -15.94 -25.80
C ASN A 187 3.20 -16.16 -26.30
N ALA A 188 2.22 -16.04 -25.40
CA ALA A 188 0.81 -16.33 -25.67
C ALA A 188 0.18 -15.30 -26.61
N PHE A 189 0.67 -14.06 -26.61
CA PHE A 189 0.29 -13.01 -27.54
C PHE A 189 1.03 -13.12 -28.89
N GLY A 190 2.22 -13.74 -28.88
CA GLY A 190 2.96 -14.04 -30.10
C GLY A 190 3.93 -12.95 -30.57
N ALA A 191 4.17 -11.90 -29.77
CA ALA A 191 5.10 -10.82 -30.10
C ALA A 191 6.57 -11.11 -29.73
N GLY A 192 6.87 -12.27 -29.15
CA GLY A 192 8.24 -12.70 -28.81
C GLY A 192 8.82 -12.09 -27.52
N ALA A 193 8.05 -11.27 -26.79
CA ALA A 193 8.47 -10.58 -25.57
C ALA A 193 8.56 -11.50 -24.32
N THR A 194 9.28 -12.61 -24.42
CA THR A 194 9.40 -13.64 -23.35
C THR A 194 10.21 -13.17 -22.12
N SER A 195 10.87 -12.02 -22.23
CA SER A 195 11.50 -11.27 -21.14
C SER A 195 11.11 -9.80 -21.25
N TRP A 196 11.36 -9.00 -20.20
CA TRP A 196 11.11 -7.56 -20.21
C TRP A 196 11.73 -6.90 -21.44
N SER A 197 10.86 -6.49 -22.36
CA SER A 197 11.21 -5.92 -23.66
C SER A 197 10.71 -4.48 -23.71
N LYS A 198 11.48 -3.57 -24.32
CA LYS A 198 11.00 -2.19 -24.52
C LYS A 198 9.81 -2.21 -25.47
N ILE A 199 8.76 -1.46 -25.14
CA ILE A 199 7.55 -1.49 -25.96
C ILE A 199 7.82 -0.89 -27.35
N SER A 200 8.55 0.22 -27.43
CA SER A 200 8.93 0.83 -28.72
C SER A 200 9.75 -0.08 -29.63
N ASP A 201 10.58 -0.97 -29.08
CA ASP A 201 11.31 -1.96 -29.89
C ASP A 201 10.37 -3.00 -30.51
N LEU A 202 9.24 -3.30 -29.85
CA LEU A 202 8.23 -4.25 -30.33
C LEU A 202 7.25 -3.61 -31.33
N THR A 203 6.91 -2.33 -31.12
CA THR A 203 5.87 -1.64 -31.90
C THR A 203 6.42 -0.70 -32.97
N ALA A 204 7.72 -0.42 -32.94
CA ALA A 204 8.34 0.66 -33.71
C ALA A 204 7.76 2.06 -33.41
N GLU A 205 7.13 2.25 -32.24
CA GLU A 205 6.48 3.50 -31.84
C GLU A 205 7.06 4.06 -30.53
N PRO A 206 7.96 5.06 -30.59
CA PRO A 206 8.57 5.67 -29.39
C PRO A 206 7.56 6.31 -28.43
N ALA A 207 6.37 6.68 -28.91
CA ALA A 207 5.31 7.23 -28.07
C ALA A 207 4.84 6.25 -26.98
N PHE A 208 5.12 4.96 -27.12
CA PHE A 208 4.76 3.93 -26.13
C PHE A 208 5.82 3.71 -25.05
N ASP A 209 6.89 4.50 -25.03
CA ASP A 209 7.92 4.44 -23.98
C ASP A 209 7.46 5.05 -22.64
N GLY A 210 6.22 5.50 -22.54
CA GLY A 210 5.57 5.86 -21.28
C GLY A 210 4.11 5.40 -21.27
N LEU A 211 3.59 5.03 -20.10
CA LEU A 211 2.23 4.53 -19.87
C LEU A 211 1.49 5.38 -18.85
N ALA A 212 0.20 5.65 -19.05
CA ALA A 212 -0.53 6.62 -18.23
C ALA A 212 -1.03 6.02 -16.91
N PHE A 213 -0.54 6.51 -15.77
CA PHE A 213 -1.04 6.13 -14.45
C PHE A 213 -0.83 7.22 -13.41
N SER A 214 -1.54 7.08 -12.30
CA SER A 214 -1.30 7.91 -11.13
C SER A 214 -1.29 7.08 -9.86
N ILE A 215 -0.58 7.59 -8.86
CA ILE A 215 -0.51 6.99 -7.54
C ILE A 215 -1.03 8.02 -6.56
N GLU A 216 -1.98 7.61 -5.74
CA GLU A 216 -2.40 8.36 -4.58
C GLU A 216 -1.75 7.77 -3.34
N GLY A 217 -1.44 8.67 -2.40
CA GLY A 217 -0.75 8.30 -1.19
C GLY A 217 -0.65 9.46 -0.22
N GLN A 218 0.18 9.26 0.78
CA GLN A 218 0.45 10.21 1.84
C GLN A 218 1.95 10.21 2.12
N ASN A 219 2.50 11.37 2.44
CA ASN A 219 3.87 11.45 2.95
C ASN A 219 3.98 10.49 4.13
N ALA A 220 4.88 9.52 4.02
CA ALA A 220 5.20 8.67 5.15
C ALA A 220 6.14 9.48 6.03
N THR A 221 5.58 10.32 6.90
CA THR A 221 6.33 10.84 8.04
C THR A 221 6.89 9.62 8.77
N LEU A 222 8.20 9.65 9.08
CA LEU A 222 8.83 8.74 10.02
C LEU A 222 8.27 9.01 11.42
N GLY A 223 6.97 8.79 11.61
CA GLY A 223 6.41 8.49 12.89
C GLY A 223 6.70 7.01 13.12
N THR A 224 7.40 6.68 14.19
CA THR A 224 7.24 5.36 14.79
C THR A 224 5.75 5.11 14.85
N HIS A 225 5.26 3.98 14.33
CA HIS A 225 3.88 3.58 14.58
C HIS A 225 3.74 3.50 16.11
N GLU A 226 3.32 4.59 16.76
CA GLU A 226 2.51 4.43 17.95
C GLU A 226 1.25 3.78 17.42
N ILE A 227 1.19 2.46 17.57
CA ILE A 227 -0.02 1.70 17.35
C ILE A 227 -1.01 2.28 18.36
N PHE A 228 -1.77 3.29 17.93
CA PHE A 228 -3.07 3.57 18.53
C PHE A 228 -3.94 2.38 18.16
N SER A 229 -3.70 1.25 18.83
CA SER A 229 -4.68 0.18 18.92
C SER A 229 -5.86 0.85 19.60
N ASN A 230 -6.87 1.19 18.82
CA ASN A 230 -8.18 1.47 19.36
C ASN A 230 -8.48 0.33 20.33
N VAL A 231 -8.57 0.69 21.62
CA VAL A 231 -8.51 -0.15 22.83
C VAL A 231 -7.08 -0.48 23.33
N LYS A 232 -6.41 0.46 24.02
CA LYS A 232 -5.36 0.11 25.01
C LYS A 232 -6.02 -0.75 26.09
N LYS A 233 -5.87 -2.08 26.02
CA LYS A 233 -6.30 -3.02 27.09
C LYS A 233 -5.47 -2.88 28.37
N MET A 234 -4.43 -2.04 28.34
CA MET A 234 -3.52 -1.80 29.44
C MET A 234 -3.08 -0.33 29.48
N THR A 235 -3.15 0.31 30.65
CA THR A 235 -2.74 1.72 30.84
C THR A 235 -1.92 1.88 32.12
N VAL A 236 -0.99 2.84 32.11
CA VAL A 236 -0.16 3.21 33.26
C VAL A 236 -0.54 4.60 33.74
N SER A 237 -0.85 4.76 35.02
CA SER A 237 -1.32 6.04 35.58
C SER A 237 -0.96 6.23 37.05
N PRO A 238 -0.79 7.47 37.54
CA PRO A 238 -0.72 8.71 36.77
C PRO A 238 0.59 8.82 35.99
N ASN A 239 0.59 9.61 34.92
CA ASN A 239 1.80 10.00 34.20
C ASN A 239 1.69 11.49 33.84
N PRO A 240 2.52 12.40 34.39
CA PRO A 240 3.64 12.14 35.32
C PRO A 240 3.20 11.63 36.70
N THR A 241 4.12 10.99 37.43
CA THR A 241 3.92 10.46 38.79
C THR A 241 4.98 10.98 39.76
N THR A 242 4.64 10.98 41.05
CA THR A 242 5.57 11.30 42.15
C THR A 242 5.85 10.06 43.00
N ASP A 243 4.83 9.30 43.39
CA ASP A 243 5.00 8.25 44.39
C ASP A 243 4.71 6.84 43.85
N TYR A 244 3.63 6.68 43.10
CA TYR A 244 3.15 5.37 42.68
C TYR A 244 2.67 5.37 41.25
N LEU A 245 2.84 4.24 40.56
CA LEU A 245 2.19 3.93 39.29
C LEU A 245 1.18 2.82 39.50
N ASN A 246 0.04 2.92 38.85
CA ASN A 246 -0.98 1.89 38.75
C ASN A 246 -1.08 1.41 37.31
N ILE A 247 -1.10 0.11 37.13
CA ILE A 247 -1.34 -0.56 35.86
C ILE A 247 -2.81 -1.00 35.83
N THR A 248 -3.60 -0.43 34.94
CA THR A 248 -4.93 -0.96 34.64
C THR A 248 -4.77 -2.00 33.53
N SER A 249 -5.24 -3.22 33.75
CA SER A 249 -5.17 -4.32 32.76
C SER A 249 -6.41 -5.20 32.90
N VAL A 250 -6.94 -5.69 31.78
CA VAL A 250 -8.00 -6.72 31.75
C VAL A 250 -7.42 -8.10 32.14
N GLU A 251 -6.14 -8.32 31.82
CA GLU A 251 -5.44 -9.57 32.05
C GLU A 251 -4.55 -9.48 33.29
N LYS A 252 -4.32 -10.63 33.95
CA LYS A 252 -3.40 -10.71 35.09
C LYS A 252 -1.97 -10.37 34.66
N ILE A 253 -1.32 -9.48 35.42
CA ILE A 253 0.08 -9.10 35.24
C ILE A 253 0.97 -10.24 35.72
N ASN A 254 1.89 -10.69 34.86
CA ASN A 254 2.88 -11.72 35.17
C ASN A 254 4.19 -11.10 35.68
N SER A 255 4.67 -10.04 34.99
CA SER A 255 5.92 -9.38 35.33
C SER A 255 5.90 -7.90 34.93
N VAL A 256 6.72 -7.11 35.61
CA VAL A 256 6.99 -5.71 35.29
C VAL A 256 8.49 -5.46 35.37
N GLU A 257 9.02 -4.75 34.39
CA GLU A 257 10.40 -4.27 34.40
C GLU A 257 10.44 -2.77 34.08
N ILE A 258 11.22 -2.01 34.83
CA ILE A 258 11.42 -0.57 34.59
C ILE A 258 12.89 -0.34 34.23
N PHE A 259 13.11 0.51 33.22
CA PHE A 259 14.42 0.92 32.75
C PHE A 259 14.54 2.44 32.76
N ASP A 260 15.70 2.96 33.15
CA ASP A 260 16.04 4.36 32.91
C ASP A 260 16.36 4.60 31.42
N MET A 261 16.51 5.87 31.02
CA MET A 261 16.83 6.22 29.62
C MET A 261 18.24 5.77 29.17
N SER A 262 19.11 5.32 30.08
CA SER A 262 20.40 4.70 29.75
C SER A 262 20.31 3.19 29.52
N GLY A 263 19.11 2.61 29.63
CA GLY A 263 18.87 1.18 29.48
C GLY A 263 19.15 0.37 30.74
N ARG A 264 19.42 1.02 31.88
CA ARG A 264 19.68 0.34 33.15
C ARG A 264 18.36 -0.09 33.78
N LYS A 265 18.25 -1.38 34.11
CA LYS A 265 17.11 -1.91 34.85
C LYS A 265 17.07 -1.34 36.26
N VAL A 266 15.93 -0.80 36.66
CA VAL A 266 15.69 -0.29 38.02
C VAL A 266 14.83 -1.28 38.79
N ILE A 267 15.24 -1.55 40.02
CA ILE A 267 14.53 -2.48 40.90
C ILE A 267 13.35 -1.74 41.52
N VAL A 268 12.14 -2.23 41.25
CA VAL A 268 10.89 -1.74 41.81
C VAL A 268 10.06 -2.91 42.31
N ASN A 269 9.22 -2.64 43.31
CA ASN A 269 8.31 -3.64 43.85
C ASN A 269 6.93 -3.49 43.20
N LEU A 270 6.41 -4.60 42.67
CA LEU A 270 5.03 -4.70 42.20
C LEU A 270 4.17 -5.29 43.32
N ASP A 271 3.18 -4.52 43.77
CA ASP A 271 2.14 -4.94 44.71
C ASP A 271 0.78 -4.98 43.98
N GLY A 272 0.40 -6.17 43.52
CA GLY A 272 -0.76 -6.36 42.64
C GLY A 272 -0.59 -5.61 41.32
N ASN A 273 -1.28 -4.48 41.20
CA ASN A 273 -1.24 -3.60 40.02
C ASN A 273 -0.53 -2.26 40.29
N LYS A 274 0.07 -2.11 41.48
CA LYS A 274 0.69 -0.87 41.94
C LYS A 274 2.20 -1.02 42.05
N ILE A 275 2.93 0.00 41.65
CA ILE A 275 4.39 0.05 41.68
C ILE A 275 4.82 1.26 42.49
N ASP A 276 5.71 1.05 43.46
CA ASP A 276 6.36 2.13 44.20
C ASP A 276 7.54 2.70 43.41
N VAL A 277 7.46 3.98 43.10
CA VAL A 277 8.48 4.72 42.34
C VAL A 277 9.09 5.88 43.13
N ARG A 278 8.81 5.99 44.44
CA ARG A 278 9.33 7.09 45.29
C ARG A 278 10.85 7.18 45.30
N ASN A 279 11.51 6.02 45.21
CA ASN A 279 12.97 5.91 45.25
C ASN A 279 13.63 6.15 43.88
N LEU A 280 12.84 6.42 42.83
CA LEU A 280 13.36 6.78 41.52
C LEU A 280 13.71 8.27 41.49
N ASN A 281 14.86 8.60 40.89
CA ASN A 281 15.21 9.99 40.61
C ASN A 281 14.23 10.59 39.59
N PRO A 282 13.95 11.91 39.64
CA PRO A 282 13.16 12.59 38.61
C PRO A 282 13.73 12.34 37.22
N GLY A 283 12.88 11.98 36.26
CA GLY A 283 13.32 11.58 34.93
C GLY A 283 12.30 10.80 34.12
N SER A 284 12.66 10.48 32.88
CA SER A 284 11.89 9.58 32.01
C SER A 284 12.30 8.13 32.24
N TYR A 285 11.32 7.23 32.21
CA TYR A 285 11.52 5.79 32.37
C TYR A 285 10.68 5.03 31.36
N ILE A 286 11.13 3.83 31.00
CA ILE A 286 10.40 2.87 30.19
C ILE A 286 9.92 1.73 31.10
N ILE A 287 8.64 1.40 31.03
CA ILE A 287 8.04 0.28 31.74
C ILE A 287 7.59 -0.79 30.74
N ASN A 288 8.08 -2.00 30.95
CA ASN A 288 7.68 -3.21 30.25
C ASN A 288 6.72 -4.00 31.14
N ILE A 289 5.56 -4.37 30.61
CA ILE A 289 4.54 -5.11 31.35
C ILE A 289 4.20 -6.38 30.56
N GLU A 290 4.28 -7.52 31.22
CA GLU A 290 3.99 -8.82 30.61
C GLU A 290 2.71 -9.42 31.18
N THR A 291 1.83 -9.87 30.30
CA THR A 291 0.62 -10.63 30.63
C THR A 291 0.56 -11.89 29.78
N LYS A 292 -0.41 -12.77 30.05
CA LYS A 292 -0.67 -13.92 29.17
C LYS A 292 -1.00 -13.54 27.73
N ALA A 293 -1.54 -12.34 27.49
CA ALA A 293 -1.89 -11.84 26.17
C ALA A 293 -0.71 -11.23 25.40
N GLY A 294 0.43 -11.00 26.06
CA GLY A 294 1.63 -10.42 25.45
C GLY A 294 2.32 -9.36 26.32
N LYS A 295 3.32 -8.72 25.72
CA LYS A 295 4.18 -7.69 26.34
C LYS A 295 3.82 -6.30 25.81
N THR A 296 3.61 -5.35 26.71
CA THR A 296 3.34 -3.94 26.42
C THR A 296 4.48 -3.08 26.95
N THR A 297 4.87 -2.05 26.20
CA THR A 297 5.91 -1.09 26.59
C THR A 297 5.31 0.31 26.64
N GLU A 298 5.49 1.02 27.75
CA GLU A 298 5.01 2.40 27.94
C GLU A 298 6.13 3.28 28.49
N LYS A 299 6.03 4.60 28.26
CA LYS A 299 6.92 5.61 28.84
C LYS A 299 6.19 6.36 29.94
N PHE A 300 6.86 6.61 31.07
CA PHE A 300 6.35 7.51 32.11
C PHE A 300 7.40 8.52 32.60
N ILE A 301 6.92 9.59 33.23
CA ILE A 301 7.74 10.66 33.80
C ILE A 301 7.61 10.64 35.32
N LYS A 302 8.73 10.49 36.03
CA LYS A 302 8.85 10.70 37.48
C LYS A 302 9.20 12.17 37.73
N LYS A 303 8.40 12.84 38.56
CA LYS A 303 8.67 14.20 39.04
C LYS A 303 9.62 14.21 40.23
#